data_AF-A0A525J7T9-F1
#
_entry.id   AF-A0A525J7T9-F1
#
_cell.length_a   1.000
_cell.length_b   1.000
_cell.length_c   1.000
_cell.angle_alpha   90.00
_cell.angle_beta   90.00
_cell.angle_gamma   90.00
#
_symmetry.space_group_name_H-M   'P 1'
#
loop_
_entity.id
_entity.type
_entity.pdbx_description
1 polymer ?
#
loop_
_entity_poly.entity_id
_entity_poly.type
_entity_poly.pdbx_seq_one_letter_code
_entity_poly.pdbx_strand_id
1 'polypeptide(L)'
;MPVSVEQAFYLIRSTLLTLNDANRSGNYTVLRDLAAPDFQAKNSAADLADGFADLRRRKFDLFAAALVAPELTAAPALDGKGMLRLTGHFPTRPQQIDFDLLFQNVSTQWRLFGIAVATPPAAAAQATPAAQAKAPTAAH
;
A
#
# COMPACT_ATOMS: atom_id res chain seq x y z
N MET A 1 14.61 -5.11 15.64
CA MET A 1 13.37 -4.86 16.40
C MET A 1 12.20 -5.21 15.50
N PRO A 2 11.12 -5.84 16.01
CA PRO A 2 9.91 -6.06 15.22
C PRO A 2 9.30 -4.72 14.80
N VAL A 3 8.78 -4.65 13.59
CA VAL A 3 8.07 -3.47 13.06
C VAL A 3 6.66 -3.44 13.67
N SER A 4 6.28 -2.33 14.31
CA SER A 4 4.92 -2.20 14.86
C SER A 4 3.89 -1.98 13.74
N VAL A 5 2.62 -2.32 14.00
CA VAL A 5 1.52 -2.07 13.06
C VAL A 5 1.39 -0.58 12.74
N GLU A 6 1.58 0.27 13.75
CA GLU A 6 1.56 1.73 13.59
C GLU A 6 2.68 2.22 12.66
N GLN A 7 3.89 1.68 12.82
CA GLN A 7 5.01 1.99 11.94
C GLN A 7 4.74 1.50 10.51
N ALA A 8 4.18 0.30 10.35
CA ALA A 8 3.78 -0.23 9.04
C ALA A 8 2.75 0.70 8.37
N PHE A 9 1.72 1.13 9.11
CA PHE A 9 0.70 2.04 8.61
C PHE A 9 1.30 3.40 8.22
N TYR A 10 2.22 3.93 9.02
CA TYR A 10 2.95 5.15 8.67
C TYR A 10 3.70 5.00 7.34
N LEU A 11 4.47 3.91 7.16
CA LEU A 11 5.26 3.66 5.95
C LEU A 11 4.38 3.52 4.70
N ILE A 12 3.25 2.82 4.82
CA ILE A 12 2.27 2.68 3.74
C ILE A 12 1.72 4.06 3.34
N ARG A 13 1.24 4.83 4.33
CA ARG A 13 0.62 6.13 4.08
C ARG A 13 1.60 7.15 3.50
N SER A 14 2.77 7.27 4.10
CA SER A 14 3.79 8.23 3.64
C SER A 14 4.20 7.93 2.19
N THR A 15 4.37 6.66 1.84
CA THR A 15 4.71 6.23 0.48
C THR A 15 3.60 6.57 -0.51
N LEU A 16 2.35 6.19 -0.22
CA LEU A 16 1.23 6.40 -1.12
C LEU A 16 0.87 7.89 -1.29
N LEU A 17 1.00 8.69 -0.22
CA LEU A 17 0.79 10.14 -0.31
C LEU A 17 1.90 10.82 -1.11
N THR A 18 3.16 10.40 -0.94
CA THR A 18 4.28 10.88 -1.78
C THR A 18 4.05 10.53 -3.26
N LEU A 19 3.55 9.33 -3.55
CA LEU A 19 3.15 8.93 -4.90
C LEU A 19 1.97 9.78 -5.42
N ASN A 20 0.98 10.10 -4.58
CA ASN A 20 -0.14 10.96 -4.95
C ASN A 20 0.35 12.34 -5.39
N ASP A 21 1.22 12.95 -4.60
CA ASP A 21 1.79 14.27 -4.90
C ASP A 21 2.66 14.22 -6.17
N ALA A 22 3.40 13.13 -6.38
CA ALA A 22 4.15 12.91 -7.61
C ALA A 22 3.25 12.78 -8.85
N ASN A 23 2.14 12.04 -8.75
CA ASN A 23 1.14 11.94 -9.82
C ASN A 23 0.52 13.31 -10.15
N ARG A 24 0.18 14.09 -9.13
CA ARG A 24 -0.48 15.41 -9.28
C ARG A 24 0.47 16.48 -9.84
N SER A 25 1.71 16.50 -9.38
CA SER A 25 2.71 17.50 -9.79
C SER A 25 3.49 17.09 -11.04
N GLY A 26 3.52 15.78 -11.37
CA GLY A 26 4.44 15.21 -12.33
C GLY A 26 5.88 15.07 -11.82
N ASN A 27 6.16 15.40 -10.55
CA ASN A 27 7.49 15.34 -9.98
C ASN A 27 7.69 14.12 -9.07
N TYR A 28 8.49 13.16 -9.54
CA TYR A 28 8.77 11.91 -8.84
C TYR A 28 10.10 11.90 -8.08
N THR A 29 10.84 13.01 -8.06
CA THR A 29 12.16 13.04 -7.42
C THR A 29 12.06 12.78 -5.92
N VAL A 30 11.04 13.31 -5.23
CA VAL A 30 10.86 13.08 -3.78
C VAL A 30 10.64 11.60 -3.46
N LEU A 31 9.78 10.91 -4.23
CA LEU A 31 9.55 9.48 -4.05
C LEU A 31 10.86 8.69 -4.25
N ARG A 32 11.61 9.02 -5.30
CA ARG A 32 12.89 8.38 -5.59
C ARG A 32 13.92 8.65 -4.50
N ASP A 33 14.13 9.90 -4.14
CA ASP A 33 15.24 10.34 -3.30
C ASP A 33 15.07 9.89 -1.82
N LEU A 34 13.82 9.65 -1.38
CA LEU A 34 13.52 9.03 -0.09
C LEU A 34 13.67 7.49 -0.07
N ALA A 35 13.73 6.85 -1.24
CA ALA A 35 13.84 5.42 -1.38
C ALA A 35 15.24 4.89 -1.02
N ALA A 36 15.40 3.56 -0.99
CA ALA A 36 16.66 2.88 -0.75
C ALA A 36 17.64 3.12 -1.92
N PRO A 37 18.97 3.10 -1.69
CA PRO A 37 19.96 3.34 -2.74
C PRO A 37 19.78 2.44 -3.99
N ASP A 38 19.48 1.16 -3.78
CA ASP A 38 19.25 0.22 -4.88
C ASP A 38 17.98 0.53 -5.69
N PHE A 39 16.95 1.11 -5.06
CA PHE A 39 15.77 1.59 -5.75
C PHE A 39 16.11 2.82 -6.61
N GLN A 40 16.87 3.77 -6.04
CA GLN A 40 17.32 4.96 -6.74
C GLN A 40 18.19 4.62 -7.96
N ALA A 41 19.09 3.64 -7.82
CA ALA A 41 19.96 3.20 -8.91
C ALA A 41 19.19 2.55 -10.07
N LYS A 42 18.02 1.95 -9.81
CA LYS A 42 17.20 1.25 -10.80
C LYS A 42 16.07 2.08 -11.38
N ASN A 43 15.70 3.18 -10.75
CA ASN A 43 14.54 3.98 -11.13
C ASN A 43 14.91 5.46 -11.17
N SER A 44 14.94 6.03 -12.37
CA SER A 44 14.95 7.48 -12.52
C SER A 44 13.57 8.08 -12.23
N ALA A 45 13.49 9.40 -12.07
CA ALA A 45 12.19 10.07 -11.93
C ALA A 45 11.31 9.90 -13.18
N ALA A 46 11.92 9.76 -14.37
CA ALA A 46 11.20 9.50 -15.61
C ALA A 46 10.62 8.07 -15.63
N ASP A 47 11.40 7.07 -15.21
CA ASP A 47 10.93 5.68 -15.14
C ASP A 47 9.72 5.54 -14.21
N LEU A 48 9.76 6.23 -13.06
CA LEU A 48 8.62 6.28 -12.13
C LEU A 48 7.41 7.00 -12.74
N ALA A 49 7.64 8.11 -13.45
CA ALA A 49 6.57 8.84 -14.13
C ALA A 49 5.87 8.00 -15.20
N ASP A 50 6.62 7.16 -15.91
CA ASP A 50 6.09 6.24 -16.91
C ASP A 50 5.37 5.05 -16.26
N GLY A 51 5.95 4.45 -15.22
CA GLY A 51 5.35 3.35 -14.47
C GLY A 51 4.00 3.70 -13.84
N PHE A 52 3.83 4.94 -13.38
CA PHE A 52 2.58 5.43 -12.80
C PHE A 52 1.75 6.31 -13.75
N ALA A 53 2.11 6.37 -15.03
CA ALA A 53 1.43 7.21 -16.01
C ALA A 53 -0.07 6.91 -16.10
N ASP A 54 -0.49 5.67 -15.94
CA ASP A 54 -1.90 5.29 -15.97
C ASP A 54 -2.72 5.91 -14.83
N LEU A 55 -2.24 5.81 -13.58
CA LEU A 55 -2.89 6.44 -12.42
C LEU A 55 -2.99 7.96 -12.63
N ARG A 56 -1.91 8.59 -13.09
CA ARG A 56 -1.87 10.02 -13.40
C ARG A 56 -2.86 10.41 -14.49
N ARG A 57 -2.90 9.67 -15.61
CA ARG A 57 -3.83 9.95 -16.74
C ARG A 57 -5.29 9.84 -16.31
N ARG A 58 -5.62 8.83 -15.50
CA ARG A 58 -6.95 8.65 -14.92
C ARG A 58 -7.28 9.66 -13.81
N LYS A 59 -6.31 10.49 -13.39
CA LYS A 59 -6.41 11.40 -12.25
C LYS A 59 -6.91 10.70 -10.98
N PHE A 60 -6.47 9.46 -10.78
CA PHE A 60 -6.88 8.67 -9.63
C PHE A 60 -6.22 9.23 -8.37
N ASP A 61 -7.03 9.64 -7.38
CA ASP A 61 -6.54 10.23 -6.14
C ASP A 61 -6.31 9.15 -5.07
N LEU A 62 -5.11 9.11 -4.52
CA LEU A 62 -4.73 8.20 -3.43
C LEU A 62 -4.95 8.82 -2.03
N PHE A 63 -5.59 9.99 -1.93
CA PHE A 63 -5.86 10.69 -0.66
C PHE A 63 -6.59 9.82 0.38
N ALA A 64 -7.36 8.82 -0.05
CA ALA A 64 -7.96 7.87 0.87
C ALA A 64 -6.95 7.19 1.81
N ALA A 65 -5.68 7.04 1.39
CA ALA A 65 -4.61 6.57 2.26
C ALA A 65 -4.44 7.42 3.53
N ALA A 66 -4.76 8.72 3.49
CA ALA A 66 -4.75 9.61 4.65
C ALA A 66 -5.96 9.44 5.56
N LEU A 67 -7.08 8.93 5.06
CA LEU A 67 -8.37 8.95 5.75
C LEU A 67 -8.76 7.63 6.39
N VAL A 68 -8.46 6.52 5.73
CA VAL A 68 -8.88 5.18 6.15
C VAL A 68 -7.67 4.33 6.55
N ALA A 69 -7.90 3.30 7.36
CA ALA A 69 -6.88 2.31 7.67
C ALA A 69 -6.73 1.33 6.50
N PRO A 70 -5.50 0.91 6.16
CA PRO A 70 -5.31 -0.19 5.22
C PRO A 70 -5.70 -1.52 5.87
N GLU A 71 -6.26 -2.41 5.07
CA GLU A 71 -6.45 -3.82 5.40
C GLU A 71 -5.24 -4.60 4.88
N LEU A 72 -4.41 -5.10 5.79
CA LEU A 72 -3.22 -5.89 5.45
C LEU A 72 -3.62 -7.33 5.12
N THR A 73 -3.07 -7.89 4.04
CA THR A 73 -3.27 -9.29 3.68
C THR A 73 -2.36 -10.24 4.45
N ALA A 74 -1.32 -9.71 5.10
CA ALA A 74 -0.40 -10.44 5.98
C ALA A 74 0.08 -9.53 7.11
N ALA A 75 0.46 -10.13 8.25
CA ALA A 75 1.09 -9.37 9.33
C ALA A 75 2.44 -8.78 8.86
N PRO A 76 2.78 -7.54 9.26
CA PRO A 76 4.09 -6.95 8.97
C PRO A 76 5.22 -7.85 9.51
N ALA A 77 6.02 -8.40 8.60
CA ALA A 77 7.10 -9.31 8.94
C ALA A 77 8.31 -9.07 8.04
N LEU A 78 9.49 -9.42 8.57
CA LEU A 78 10.73 -9.42 7.80
C LEU A 78 10.87 -10.75 7.06
N ASP A 79 11.30 -10.70 5.81
CA ASP A 79 11.69 -11.90 5.07
C ASP A 79 13.09 -12.40 5.48
N GLY A 80 13.54 -13.50 4.87
CA GLY A 80 14.86 -14.08 5.13
C GLY A 80 16.05 -13.18 4.75
N LYS A 81 15.81 -12.05 4.07
CA LYS A 81 16.82 -11.04 3.71
C LYS A 81 16.74 -9.79 4.59
N GLY A 82 15.87 -9.79 5.60
CA GLY A 82 15.64 -8.64 6.48
C GLY A 82 14.81 -7.53 5.83
N MET A 83 14.12 -7.82 4.72
CA MET A 83 13.25 -6.86 4.04
C MET A 83 11.86 -6.89 4.65
N LEU A 84 11.26 -5.71 4.83
CA LEU A 84 9.87 -5.60 5.30
C LEU A 84 8.94 -5.52 4.10
N ARG A 85 8.07 -6.51 3.93
CA ARG A 85 7.01 -6.46 2.91
C ARG A 85 5.67 -6.10 3.56
N LEU A 86 5.00 -5.10 3.00
CA LEU A 86 3.68 -4.63 3.40
C LEU A 86 2.75 -4.74 2.20
N THR A 87 1.81 -5.68 2.27
CA THR A 87 0.84 -5.94 1.21
C THR A 87 -0.56 -5.82 1.79
N GLY A 88 -1.46 -5.20 1.04
CA GLY A 88 -2.80 -4.91 1.51
C GLY A 88 -3.59 -4.08 0.53
N HIS A 89 -4.71 -3.56 1.00
CA HIS A 89 -5.54 -2.65 0.22
C HIS A 89 -6.23 -1.61 1.11
N PHE A 90 -6.65 -0.50 0.52
CA PHE A 90 -7.61 0.42 1.14
C PHE A 90 -8.99 0.15 0.54
N PRO A 91 -10.01 -0.14 1.37
CA PRO A 91 -11.34 -0.57 0.92
C PRO A 91 -12.22 0.61 0.44
N THR A 92 -11.70 1.42 -0.48
CA THR A 92 -12.43 2.54 -1.09
C THR A 92 -13.45 2.07 -2.13
N ARG A 93 -14.38 2.96 -2.52
CA ARG A 93 -15.38 2.70 -3.57
C ARG A 93 -15.43 3.87 -4.56
N PRO A 94 -15.75 3.62 -5.86
CA PRO A 94 -16.10 2.32 -6.45
C PRO A 94 -14.88 1.42 -6.75
N GLN A 95 -13.67 1.94 -6.64
CA GLN A 95 -12.41 1.19 -6.80
C GLN A 95 -11.65 1.18 -5.48
N GLN A 96 -11.00 0.06 -5.17
CA GLN A 96 -10.08 -0.05 -4.03
C GLN A 96 -8.66 0.32 -4.45
N ILE A 97 -7.76 0.50 -3.48
CA ILE A 97 -6.34 0.78 -3.73
C ILE A 97 -5.55 -0.41 -3.21
N ASP A 98 -5.05 -1.25 -4.10
CA ASP A 98 -4.18 -2.37 -3.76
C ASP A 98 -2.73 -1.88 -3.74
N PHE A 99 -1.96 -2.32 -2.74
CA PHE A 99 -0.54 -1.99 -2.65
C PHE A 99 0.30 -3.21 -2.28
N ASP A 100 1.51 -3.22 -2.82
CA ASP A 100 2.59 -4.10 -2.40
C ASP A 100 3.88 -3.28 -2.30
N LEU A 101 4.33 -3.09 -1.07
CA LEU A 101 5.47 -2.24 -0.73
C LEU A 101 6.55 -3.09 -0.09
N LEU A 102 7.77 -2.96 -0.58
CA LEU A 102 8.95 -3.62 -0.03
C LEU A 102 9.89 -2.55 0.51
N PHE A 103 10.37 -2.71 1.75
CA PHE A 103 11.26 -1.76 2.41
C PHE A 103 12.56 -2.45 2.84
N GLN A 104 13.66 -1.71 2.69
CA GLN A 104 14.97 -2.08 3.20
C GLN A 104 15.30 -1.23 4.43
N ASN A 105 15.94 -1.81 5.44
CA ASN A 105 16.51 -1.02 6.53
C ASN A 105 17.87 -0.46 6.10
N VAL A 106 17.96 0.86 5.93
CA VAL A 106 19.20 1.57 5.57
C VAL A 106 19.53 2.52 6.71
N SER A 107 20.64 2.25 7.42
CA SER A 107 21.09 3.05 8.57
C SER A 107 19.97 3.33 9.57
N THR A 108 19.29 2.26 10.02
CA THR A 108 18.15 2.28 10.97
C THR A 108 16.85 2.89 10.46
N GLN A 109 16.79 3.32 9.20
CA GLN A 109 15.57 3.85 8.57
C GLN A 109 14.99 2.85 7.56
N TRP A 110 13.69 2.61 7.62
CA TRP A 110 12.98 1.89 6.57
C TRP A 110 12.84 2.77 5.34
N ARG A 111 13.43 2.36 4.22
CA ARG A 111 13.38 3.07 2.94
C ARG A 111 12.79 2.17 1.87
N LEU A 112 12.00 2.78 0.98
CA LEU A 112 11.28 2.06 -0.07
C LEU A 112 12.29 1.34 -0.99
N PHE A 113 12.10 0.06 -1.20
CA PHE A 113 12.89 -0.78 -2.10
C PHE A 113 12.07 -1.30 -3.29
N GLY A 114 10.74 -1.36 -3.16
CA GLY A 114 9.83 -1.73 -4.23
C GLY A 114 8.43 -1.20 -3.97
N ILE A 115 7.73 -0.83 -5.04
CA ILE A 115 6.37 -0.29 -5.00
C ILE A 115 5.56 -0.85 -6.17
N ALA A 116 4.38 -1.37 -5.86
CA ALA A 116 3.33 -1.66 -6.81
C ALA A 116 2.01 -1.14 -6.27
N VAL A 117 1.23 -0.48 -7.13
CA VAL A 117 -0.09 0.06 -6.80
C VAL A 117 -1.05 -0.28 -7.93
N ALA A 118 -2.21 -0.83 -7.60
CA ALA A 118 -3.28 -1.11 -8.54
C ALA A 118 -4.62 -0.58 -7.99
N THR A 119 -5.56 -0.31 -8.89
CA THR A 119 -6.87 0.21 -8.51
C THR A 119 -8.01 -0.60 -9.13
N PRO A 120 -8.19 -1.88 -8.74
CA PRO A 120 -9.29 -2.68 -9.26
C PRO A 120 -10.64 -2.17 -8.74
N PRO A 121 -11.76 -2.54 -9.38
CA PRO A 121 -13.09 -2.39 -8.79
C PRO A 121 -13.09 -2.95 -7.36
N ALA A 122 -13.72 -2.21 -6.45
CA ALA A 122 -13.91 -2.69 -5.10
C ALA A 122 -14.79 -3.94 -5.16
N ALA A 123 -14.34 -5.04 -4.54
CA ALA A 123 -15.21 -6.19 -4.40
C ALA A 123 -16.50 -5.75 -3.67
N ALA A 124 -17.66 -6.19 -4.16
CA ALA A 124 -18.88 -6.10 -3.36
C ALA A 124 -18.55 -6.76 -2.02
N ALA A 125 -18.80 -6.06 -0.91
CA ALA A 125 -18.52 -6.58 0.42
C ALA A 125 -19.14 -7.97 0.49
N GLN A 126 -18.32 -9.01 0.46
CA GLN A 126 -18.80 -10.34 0.74
C GLN A 126 -19.29 -10.24 2.18
N ALA A 127 -20.61 -10.29 2.37
CA ALA A 127 -21.18 -10.46 3.69
C ALA A 127 -20.45 -11.65 4.30
N THR A 128 -19.63 -11.41 5.31
CA THR A 128 -19.00 -12.46 6.09
C THR A 128 -20.11 -13.42 6.50
N PRO A 129 -20.10 -14.71 6.13
CA PRO A 129 -21.07 -15.65 6.65
C PRO A 129 -20.67 -15.96 8.09
N ALA A 130 -20.95 -15.02 8.98
CA ALA A 130 -20.78 -15.15 10.42
C ALA A 130 -22.11 -14.81 11.10
N ALA A 131 -23.13 -15.63 10.83
CA ALA A 131 -24.27 -15.93 11.71
C ALA A 131 -25.41 -16.59 10.91
N GLN A 132 -25.18 -17.77 10.33
CA GLN A 132 -26.29 -18.70 10.08
C GLN A 132 -26.05 -19.94 10.94
N ALA A 133 -27.08 -20.30 11.71
CA ALA A 133 -27.22 -21.49 12.55
C ALA A 133 -26.52 -21.51 13.93
N LYS A 134 -26.92 -20.61 14.83
CA LYS A 134 -27.28 -21.04 16.20
C LYS A 134 -28.81 -21.01 16.33
N ALA A 135 -29.45 -22.09 15.92
CA ALA A 135 -30.76 -22.50 16.42
C ALA A 135 -31.00 -23.96 16.05
N PRO A 136 -31.04 -24.88 17.03
CA PRO A 136 -32.01 -25.94 17.03
C PRO A 136 -33.19 -25.50 17.90
N THR A 137 -34.24 -25.06 17.18
CA THR A 137 -35.65 -25.38 17.37
C THR A 137 -36.10 -25.88 18.75
N ALA A 138 -36.93 -25.08 19.42
CA ALA A 138 -37.89 -25.57 20.40
C ALA A 138 -39.06 -26.28 19.68
N ALA A 139 -39.38 -27.51 20.11
CA ALA A 139 -40.67 -28.23 20.09
C ALA A 139 -40.33 -29.74 20.24
N HIS A 140 -40.88 -30.56 21.14
CA HIS A 140 -42.23 -30.71 21.70
C HIS A 140 -42.20 -30.99 23.20
#